data_AF-A0AA47ML35-F1
#
_entry.id   AF-A0AA47ML35-F1
#
_cell.length_a   1.000
_cell.length_b   1.000
_cell.length_c   1.000
_cell.angle_alpha   90.00
_cell.angle_beta   90.00
_cell.angle_gamma   90.00
#
_symmetry.space_group_name_H-M   'P 1'
#
loop_
_entity.id
_entity.type
_entity.pdbx_description
1 polymer ?
#
loop_
_entity_poly.entity_id
_entity_poly.type
_entity_poly.pdbx_seq_one_letter_code
_entity_poly.pdbx_strand_id
1 'polypeptide(L)'
;MAFRRRHTATCFSSILHLLLVLILSYCTVQAEISSAFIDKQTGQLSISQGYRDDFVAWANFTDDIEKSGWSFLEVWTSPRFNDSIQAYAAGAVEAGVTSQLMYKHWVNTLMGYCGPKTFESGYCQRLKAYITTNLDWVMEQISEQGHTAYWHQANLALLQLKGLEDSYNDELSFPDFPFSINPFGFLLFQLGGDLEDLELALNKSTLTRPLGSGSCSALIKLLPGNKELLVSHDTWNTYQSMLRIMKKYNFAYNALPRGPLPGGTQAFSSYPGSIFSGDDFYILSSGLVTLETTIGNSNPDLWKWVEPRNAVMEWLRNIVANRLATTGKEWAEIFRMYNSGTYNNQWMIVDYNHFTPGQTVIKDKLLTVLEQIPGLVVYADKTKDLLEKGYWASYNIPYYPEVFNASGCNELVEKFGPWFSLDKSPRAQIFRRNQTAVTDLDSMVRLMRYNNYKEDPLSYCDACNPHGNGENAIAARSDLNPANGTYPFGALTQRPHGGTDMKLTSYEMFRGFEMLAVNGPTWDQVPPFQWSTSPYKDLLHMGHPDTWTFKPIKVTWSS
;
A
#
# COMPACT_ATOMS: atom_id res chain seq x y z
N MET A 1 0.30 -29.05 -92.24
CA MET A 1 -0.69 -30.03 -92.75
C MET A 1 -1.43 -30.62 -91.57
N ALA A 2 -2.75 -30.77 -91.72
CA ALA A 2 -3.77 -31.27 -90.78
C ALA A 2 -3.27 -32.31 -89.74
N PHE A 3 -3.46 -32.12 -88.42
CA PHE A 3 -4.67 -32.24 -87.57
C PHE A 3 -4.88 -33.64 -86.93
N ARG A 4 -5.00 -33.62 -85.59
CA ARG A 4 -5.89 -34.41 -84.69
C ARG A 4 -5.40 -35.74 -84.07
N ARG A 5 -5.24 -35.73 -82.73
CA ARG A 5 -5.98 -36.49 -81.67
C ARG A 5 -5.26 -36.26 -80.31
N ARG A 6 -5.79 -35.44 -79.38
CA ARG A 6 -6.84 -35.62 -78.33
C ARG A 6 -6.41 -36.37 -77.06
N HIS A 7 -6.88 -35.81 -75.94
CA HIS A 7 -6.89 -36.23 -74.51
C HIS A 7 -5.65 -35.80 -73.71
N THR A 8 -5.71 -35.11 -72.56
CA THR A 8 -6.81 -34.66 -71.64
C THR A 8 -6.24 -33.55 -70.72
N ALA A 9 -7.07 -32.56 -70.36
CA ALA A 9 -6.75 -31.32 -69.62
C ALA A 9 -6.03 -31.57 -68.27
N THR A 10 -4.82 -31.07 -68.00
CA THR A 10 -4.34 -29.71 -67.66
C THR A 10 -4.93 -29.07 -66.41
N CYS A 11 -4.26 -29.35 -65.28
CA CYS A 11 -3.79 -28.42 -64.25
C CYS A 11 -4.12 -26.93 -64.47
N PHE A 12 -4.91 -26.33 -63.56
CA PHE A 12 -4.94 -24.88 -63.37
C PHE A 12 -5.04 -24.54 -61.88
N SER A 13 -3.94 -23.99 -61.38
CA SER A 13 -3.82 -23.28 -60.11
C SER A 13 -4.84 -22.14 -60.08
N SER A 14 -5.80 -22.23 -59.16
CA SER A 14 -6.75 -21.15 -58.89
C SER A 14 -6.21 -20.27 -57.78
N ILE A 15 -5.93 -19.03 -58.14
CA ILE A 15 -5.71 -17.90 -57.24
C ILE A 15 -7.01 -17.71 -56.45
N LEU A 16 -7.04 -18.19 -55.22
CA LEU A 16 -8.07 -17.84 -54.24
C LEU A 16 -7.49 -16.77 -53.33
N HIS A 17 -7.91 -15.51 -53.55
CA HIS A 17 -7.66 -14.43 -52.62
C HIS A 17 -8.35 -14.76 -51.30
N LEU A 18 -7.56 -15.26 -50.34
CA LEU A 18 -7.92 -15.29 -48.94
C LEU A 18 -8.03 -13.84 -48.46
N LEU A 19 -9.27 -13.37 -48.30
CA LEU A 19 -9.58 -12.32 -47.34
C LEU A 19 -9.33 -12.90 -45.95
N LEU A 20 -8.06 -12.90 -45.54
CA LEU A 20 -7.64 -13.09 -44.16
C LEU A 20 -8.06 -11.80 -43.44
N VAL A 21 -9.28 -11.82 -42.90
CA VAL A 21 -9.70 -10.85 -41.89
C VAL A 21 -8.74 -11.05 -40.72
N LEU A 22 -7.71 -10.20 -40.68
CA LEU A 22 -6.95 -9.90 -39.48
C LEU A 22 -7.94 -9.35 -38.46
N ILE A 23 -8.58 -10.25 -37.72
CA ILE A 23 -9.12 -9.92 -36.41
C ILE A 23 -7.88 -9.69 -35.55
N LEU A 24 -7.32 -8.48 -35.65
CA LEU A 24 -6.60 -7.89 -34.54
C LEU A 24 -7.64 -7.83 -33.42
N SER A 25 -7.66 -8.86 -32.58
CA SER A 25 -8.30 -8.81 -31.27
C SER A 25 -7.62 -7.67 -30.53
N TYR A 26 -8.15 -6.46 -30.68
CA TYR A 26 -8.05 -5.48 -29.63
C TYR A 26 -8.65 -6.18 -28.41
N CYS A 27 -7.79 -6.74 -27.55
CA CYS A 27 -8.18 -7.04 -26.17
C CYS A 27 -8.52 -5.70 -25.55
N THR A 28 -9.77 -5.29 -25.73
CA THR A 28 -10.40 -4.31 -24.85
C THR A 28 -10.29 -4.93 -23.47
N VAL A 29 -9.55 -4.27 -22.57
CA VAL A 29 -9.52 -4.65 -21.16
C VAL A 29 -10.97 -4.54 -20.71
N GLN A 30 -11.61 -5.67 -20.51
CA GLN A 30 -13.02 -5.73 -20.16
C GLN A 30 -13.11 -5.76 -18.63
N ALA A 31 -13.97 -4.91 -18.08
CA ALA A 31 -14.30 -4.94 -16.68
C ALA A 31 -14.89 -6.31 -16.30
N GLU A 32 -14.30 -6.95 -15.30
CA GLU A 32 -14.83 -8.15 -14.65
C GLU A 32 -15.71 -7.72 -13.48
N ILE A 33 -16.96 -8.18 -13.50
CA ILE A 33 -17.93 -7.88 -12.45
C ILE A 33 -18.35 -9.18 -11.78
N SER A 34 -18.39 -9.19 -10.45
CA SER A 34 -18.96 -10.29 -9.66
C SER A 34 -19.82 -9.75 -8.54
N SER A 35 -20.92 -10.44 -8.25
CA SER A 35 -21.85 -10.09 -7.16
C SER A 35 -21.99 -11.25 -6.20
N ALA A 36 -21.91 -10.96 -4.90
CA ALA A 36 -22.31 -11.86 -3.83
C ALA A 36 -23.76 -11.60 -3.43
N PHE A 37 -24.57 -12.64 -3.32
CA PHE A 37 -26.00 -12.58 -2.99
C PHE A 37 -26.37 -13.74 -2.05
N ILE A 38 -27.53 -13.63 -1.38
CA ILE A 38 -28.07 -14.73 -0.57
C ILE A 38 -28.91 -15.63 -1.47
N ASP A 39 -28.47 -16.87 -1.69
CA ASP A 39 -29.22 -17.85 -2.45
C ASP A 39 -30.52 -18.21 -1.70
N LYS A 40 -31.66 -18.09 -2.37
CA LYS A 40 -32.99 -18.26 -1.75
C LYS A 40 -33.32 -19.73 -1.43
N GLN A 41 -32.66 -20.68 -2.08
CA GLN A 41 -32.87 -22.11 -1.88
C GLN A 41 -32.02 -22.62 -0.70
N THR A 42 -30.77 -22.18 -0.62
CA THR A 42 -29.84 -22.64 0.43
C THR A 42 -29.78 -21.72 1.64
N GLY A 43 -30.16 -20.45 1.49
CA GLY A 43 -30.00 -19.40 2.50
C GLY A 43 -28.55 -18.96 2.70
N GLN A 44 -27.61 -19.45 1.90
CA GLN A 44 -26.17 -19.18 2.02
C GLN A 44 -25.73 -18.06 1.10
N LEU A 45 -24.60 -17.43 1.42
CA LEU A 45 -23.95 -16.49 0.52
C LEU A 45 -23.38 -17.24 -0.69
N SER A 46 -23.58 -16.72 -1.89
CA SER A 46 -23.04 -17.27 -3.13
C SER A 46 -22.55 -16.14 -4.03
N ILE A 47 -21.56 -16.44 -4.89
CA ILE A 47 -21.03 -15.51 -5.88
C ILE A 47 -21.52 -15.91 -7.27
N SER A 48 -21.85 -14.91 -8.09
CA SER A 48 -22.03 -15.09 -9.53
C SER A 48 -21.33 -14.00 -10.31
N GLN A 49 -20.85 -14.35 -11.50
CA GLN A 49 -20.37 -13.36 -12.47
C GLN A 49 -21.51 -12.43 -12.92
N GLY A 50 -21.18 -11.16 -13.09
CA GLY A 50 -22.10 -10.09 -13.49
C GLY A 50 -22.68 -9.32 -12.32
N TYR A 51 -23.25 -8.16 -12.64
CA TYR A 51 -23.97 -7.33 -11.68
C TYR A 51 -25.36 -7.93 -11.39
N ARG A 52 -25.79 -7.84 -10.13
CA ARG A 52 -27.13 -8.24 -9.68
C ARG A 52 -27.76 -7.17 -8.81
N ASP A 53 -29.07 -6.94 -8.93
CA ASP A 53 -29.77 -5.95 -8.09
C ASP A 53 -29.99 -6.40 -6.64
N ASP A 54 -29.93 -7.69 -6.35
CA ASP A 54 -30.11 -8.27 -5.01
C ASP A 54 -28.78 -8.53 -4.28
N PHE A 55 -27.69 -7.90 -4.75
CA PHE A 55 -26.36 -8.03 -4.16
C PHE A 55 -26.32 -7.67 -2.67
N VAL A 56 -25.55 -8.46 -1.92
CA VAL A 56 -24.98 -8.10 -0.60
C VAL A 56 -23.74 -7.24 -0.82
N ALA A 57 -22.86 -7.67 -1.71
CA ALA A 57 -21.71 -6.93 -2.21
C ALA A 57 -21.50 -7.20 -3.70
N TRP A 58 -20.85 -6.29 -4.42
CA TRP A 58 -20.36 -6.54 -5.78
C TRP A 58 -19.02 -5.86 -6.00
N ALA A 59 -18.23 -6.39 -6.93
CA ALA A 59 -16.94 -5.86 -7.31
C ALA A 59 -16.90 -5.55 -8.82
N ASN A 60 -16.19 -4.48 -9.18
CA ASN A 60 -15.79 -4.13 -10.54
C ASN A 60 -14.27 -4.13 -10.62
N PHE A 61 -13.69 -4.97 -11.47
CA PHE A 61 -12.25 -5.10 -11.60
C PHE A 61 -11.79 -4.91 -13.04
N THR A 62 -10.73 -4.14 -13.22
CA THR A 62 -10.11 -3.88 -14.53
C THR A 62 -8.61 -4.08 -14.39
N ASP A 63 -8.06 -5.11 -15.04
CA ASP A 63 -6.62 -5.35 -15.05
C ASP A 63 -5.93 -4.63 -16.22
N ASP A 64 -5.21 -3.55 -15.91
CA ASP A 64 -4.49 -2.73 -16.90
C ASP A 64 -2.98 -2.65 -16.61
N ILE A 65 -2.44 -3.62 -15.86
CA ILE A 65 -1.01 -3.66 -15.47
C ILE A 65 -0.07 -3.54 -16.68
N GLU A 66 -0.37 -4.22 -17.78
CA GLU A 66 0.48 -4.19 -18.99
C GLU A 66 0.58 -2.79 -19.62
N LYS A 67 -0.45 -1.93 -19.47
CA LYS A 67 -0.46 -0.60 -20.11
C LYS A 67 -0.13 0.53 -19.15
N SER A 68 -0.70 0.52 -17.96
CA SER A 68 -0.55 1.60 -16.98
C SER A 68 0.28 1.21 -15.75
N GLY A 69 0.56 -0.08 -15.59
CA GLY A 69 1.16 -0.63 -14.37
C GLY A 69 0.13 -0.87 -13.26
N TRP A 70 -1.13 -0.47 -13.41
CA TRP A 70 -2.14 -0.59 -12.36
C TRP A 70 -3.31 -1.46 -12.80
N SER A 71 -3.85 -2.25 -11.87
CA SER A 71 -5.24 -2.69 -11.94
C SER A 71 -6.13 -1.77 -11.09
N PHE A 72 -7.44 -1.80 -11.33
CA PHE A 72 -8.43 -0.99 -10.63
C PHE A 72 -9.53 -1.87 -10.09
N LEU A 73 -9.91 -1.67 -8.82
CA LEU A 73 -10.96 -2.42 -8.15
C LEU A 73 -11.92 -1.47 -7.46
N GLU A 74 -13.22 -1.63 -7.71
CA GLU A 74 -14.28 -1.02 -6.91
C GLU A 74 -15.06 -2.12 -6.19
N VAL A 75 -15.30 -1.98 -4.88
CA VAL A 75 -16.16 -2.89 -4.12
C VAL A 75 -17.27 -2.10 -3.44
N TRP A 76 -18.49 -2.57 -3.59
CA TRP A 76 -19.69 -1.91 -3.08
C TRP A 76 -20.48 -2.88 -2.21
N THR A 77 -21.01 -2.40 -1.08
CA THR A 77 -21.93 -3.20 -0.24
C THR A 77 -23.31 -2.57 -0.15
N SER A 78 -24.32 -3.39 0.12
CA SER A 78 -25.72 -2.97 0.16
C SER A 78 -26.19 -2.74 1.61
N PRO A 79 -26.80 -1.58 1.93
CA PRO A 79 -27.35 -1.28 3.27
C PRO A 79 -28.57 -2.15 3.65
N ARG A 80 -29.08 -2.97 2.72
CA ARG A 80 -30.21 -3.90 2.98
C ARG A 80 -29.84 -5.07 3.89
N PHE A 81 -28.55 -5.29 4.12
CA PHE A 81 -28.03 -6.42 4.90
C PHE A 81 -27.29 -5.90 6.14
N ASN A 82 -27.12 -6.76 7.15
CA ASN A 82 -26.32 -6.38 8.32
C ASN A 82 -24.83 -6.23 7.95
N ASP A 83 -24.10 -5.41 8.71
CA ASP A 83 -22.71 -5.08 8.39
C ASP A 83 -21.80 -6.32 8.33
N SER A 84 -22.02 -7.33 9.17
CA SER A 84 -21.18 -8.53 9.23
C SER A 84 -21.20 -9.33 7.93
N ILE A 85 -22.40 -9.59 7.38
CA ILE A 85 -22.51 -10.30 6.09
C ILE A 85 -22.05 -9.40 4.93
N GLN A 86 -22.24 -8.07 5.01
CA GLN A 86 -21.69 -7.15 4.02
C GLN A 86 -20.16 -7.23 3.99
N ALA A 87 -19.49 -7.24 5.15
CA ALA A 87 -18.04 -7.29 5.22
C ALA A 87 -17.46 -8.60 4.72
N TYR A 88 -18.04 -9.74 5.13
CA TYR A 88 -17.66 -11.05 4.60
C TYR A 88 -17.86 -11.12 3.08
N ALA A 89 -19.00 -10.64 2.57
CA ALA A 89 -19.27 -10.59 1.15
C ALA A 89 -18.34 -9.66 0.37
N ALA A 90 -17.90 -8.54 0.95
CA ALA A 90 -16.95 -7.61 0.33
C ALA A 90 -15.60 -8.29 0.05
N GLY A 91 -15.06 -9.03 1.02
CA GLY A 91 -13.86 -9.84 0.80
C GLY A 91 -14.08 -10.93 -0.25
N ALA A 92 -15.25 -11.57 -0.21
CA ALA A 92 -15.59 -12.64 -1.14
C ALA A 92 -15.62 -12.15 -2.60
N VAL A 93 -16.29 -11.03 -2.89
CA VAL A 93 -16.34 -10.50 -4.28
C VAL A 93 -15.00 -9.98 -4.75
N GLU A 94 -14.15 -9.46 -3.87
CA GLU A 94 -12.78 -9.07 -4.23
C GLU A 94 -11.95 -10.28 -4.65
N ALA A 95 -11.94 -11.35 -3.87
CA ALA A 95 -11.26 -12.58 -4.25
C ALA A 95 -11.84 -13.17 -5.55
N GLY A 96 -13.16 -13.11 -5.70
CA GLY A 96 -13.87 -13.59 -6.90
C GLY A 96 -13.43 -12.93 -8.21
N VAL A 97 -12.92 -11.70 -8.18
CA VAL A 97 -12.41 -10.99 -9.37
C VAL A 97 -10.90 -10.80 -9.39
N THR A 98 -10.18 -11.06 -8.29
CA THR A 98 -8.73 -10.81 -8.20
C THR A 98 -7.89 -12.05 -7.89
N SER A 99 -8.48 -13.24 -7.76
CA SER A 99 -7.79 -14.49 -7.37
C SER A 99 -6.51 -14.77 -8.16
N GLN A 100 -6.50 -14.56 -9.48
CA GLN A 100 -5.31 -14.76 -10.31
C GLN A 100 -4.16 -13.80 -9.95
N LEU A 101 -4.45 -12.53 -9.66
CA LEU A 101 -3.44 -11.58 -9.21
C LEU A 101 -2.99 -11.88 -7.77
N MET A 102 -3.89 -12.32 -6.90
CA MET A 102 -3.56 -12.75 -5.53
C MET A 102 -2.58 -13.90 -5.54
N TYR A 103 -2.80 -14.91 -6.39
CA TYR A 103 -1.88 -16.03 -6.56
C TYR A 103 -0.49 -15.55 -6.99
N LYS A 104 -0.42 -14.74 -8.06
CA LYS A 104 0.86 -14.20 -8.56
C LYS A 104 1.57 -13.36 -7.50
N HIS A 105 0.85 -12.53 -6.77
CA HIS A 105 1.41 -11.71 -5.71
C HIS A 105 1.94 -12.56 -4.56
N TRP A 106 1.17 -13.54 -4.09
CA TRP A 106 1.62 -14.51 -3.07
C TRP A 106 2.92 -15.20 -3.48
N VAL A 107 3.00 -15.66 -4.74
CA VAL A 107 4.21 -16.30 -5.28
C VAL A 107 5.41 -15.37 -5.26
N ASN A 108 5.20 -14.09 -5.58
CA ASN A 108 6.28 -13.11 -5.65
C ASN A 108 6.78 -12.68 -4.26
N THR A 109 5.90 -12.59 -3.26
CA THR A 109 6.20 -11.91 -1.99
C THR A 109 6.22 -12.82 -0.76
N LEU A 110 5.29 -13.78 -0.66
CA LEU A 110 5.05 -14.53 0.58
C LEU A 110 5.40 -16.01 0.46
N MET A 111 5.59 -16.53 -0.76
CA MET A 111 5.93 -17.92 -0.98
C MET A 111 7.23 -18.28 -0.26
N GLY A 112 7.11 -19.22 0.68
CA GLY A 112 8.22 -19.71 1.49
C GLY A 112 8.38 -19.02 2.84
N TYR A 113 7.70 -17.89 3.08
CA TYR A 113 7.69 -17.24 4.39
C TYR A 113 7.05 -18.17 5.43
N CYS A 114 7.86 -18.65 6.37
CA CYS A 114 7.46 -19.70 7.31
C CYS A 114 6.81 -20.95 6.70
N GLY A 115 7.21 -21.30 5.46
CA GLY A 115 6.73 -22.50 4.77
C GLY A 115 7.30 -23.82 5.30
N PRO A 116 6.83 -24.99 4.85
CA PRO A 116 7.17 -26.30 5.43
C PRO A 116 8.66 -26.67 5.45
N LYS A 117 9.47 -26.04 4.59
CA LYS A 117 10.92 -26.28 4.46
C LYS A 117 11.78 -25.11 4.98
N THR A 118 11.20 -24.24 5.81
CA THR A 118 11.92 -23.09 6.41
C THR A 118 13.01 -23.55 7.37
N PHE A 119 14.21 -22.98 7.21
CA PHE A 119 15.35 -23.20 8.10
C PHE A 119 15.19 -22.48 9.46
N GLU A 120 14.29 -21.50 9.56
CA GLU A 120 14.04 -20.71 10.77
C GLU A 120 12.80 -21.20 11.54
N SER A 121 12.67 -22.52 11.73
CA SER A 121 11.50 -23.14 12.37
C SER A 121 11.18 -22.56 13.75
N GLY A 122 12.19 -22.19 14.55
CA GLY A 122 12.00 -21.58 15.86
C GLY A 122 11.36 -20.19 15.81
N TYR A 123 11.77 -19.33 14.87
CA TYR A 123 11.12 -18.03 14.65
C TYR A 123 9.68 -18.22 14.21
N CYS A 124 9.44 -19.10 13.23
CA CYS A 124 8.10 -19.35 12.71
C CYS A 124 7.13 -19.91 13.76
N GLN A 125 7.62 -20.75 14.68
CA GLN A 125 6.81 -21.21 15.82
C GLN A 125 6.45 -20.05 16.77
N ARG A 126 7.40 -19.16 17.09
CA ARG A 126 7.13 -17.97 17.91
C ARG A 126 6.17 -17.01 17.23
N LEU A 127 6.34 -16.75 15.94
CA LEU A 127 5.45 -15.90 15.15
C LEU A 127 4.03 -16.48 15.11
N LYS A 128 3.89 -17.78 14.83
CA LYS A 128 2.58 -18.45 14.85
C LYS A 128 1.92 -18.33 16.22
N ALA A 129 2.67 -18.59 17.30
CA ALA A 129 2.16 -18.47 18.66
C ALA A 129 1.74 -17.03 19.01
N TYR A 130 2.53 -16.03 18.60
CA TYR A 130 2.21 -14.61 18.76
C TYR A 130 0.90 -14.26 18.05
N ILE A 131 0.81 -14.57 16.75
CA ILE A 131 -0.38 -14.25 15.93
C ILE A 131 -1.63 -14.97 16.47
N THR A 132 -1.54 -16.27 16.79
CA THR A 132 -2.68 -17.01 17.35
C THR A 132 -3.15 -16.36 18.66
N THR A 133 -2.22 -16.10 19.59
CA THR A 133 -2.55 -15.48 20.88
C THR A 133 -3.16 -14.09 20.72
N ASN A 134 -2.69 -13.32 19.74
CA ASN A 134 -3.22 -12.00 19.44
C ASN A 134 -4.63 -12.05 18.87
N LEU A 135 -4.88 -12.91 17.88
CA LEU A 135 -6.20 -13.07 17.29
C LEU A 135 -7.21 -13.60 18.31
N ASP A 136 -6.81 -14.56 19.16
CA ASP A 136 -7.66 -15.06 20.23
C ASP A 136 -8.06 -13.92 21.18
N TRP A 137 -7.11 -13.08 21.59
CA TRP A 137 -7.39 -11.92 22.43
C TRP A 137 -8.27 -10.88 21.73
N VAL A 138 -8.05 -10.60 20.44
CA VAL A 138 -8.91 -9.71 19.65
C VAL A 138 -10.34 -10.26 19.57
N MET A 139 -10.52 -11.57 19.37
CA MET A 139 -11.84 -12.21 19.37
C MET A 139 -12.50 -12.16 20.75
N GLU A 140 -11.75 -12.33 21.84
CA GLU A 140 -12.24 -12.10 23.21
C GLU A 140 -12.77 -10.67 23.37
N GLN A 141 -12.01 -9.65 22.92
CA GLN A 141 -12.45 -8.25 23.01
C GLN A 141 -13.67 -7.95 22.13
N ILE A 142 -13.76 -8.53 20.92
CA ILE A 142 -14.94 -8.41 20.06
C ILE A 142 -16.16 -9.05 20.74
N SER A 143 -16.00 -10.20 21.39
CA SER A 143 -17.08 -10.87 22.13
C SER A 143 -17.63 -9.99 23.26
N GLU A 144 -16.73 -9.38 24.04
CA GLU A 144 -17.09 -8.57 25.20
C GLU A 144 -17.57 -7.15 24.84
N GLN A 145 -16.99 -6.55 23.80
CA GLN A 145 -17.10 -5.13 23.50
C GLN A 145 -17.53 -4.84 22.05
N GLY A 146 -18.01 -5.83 21.30
CA GLY A 146 -18.44 -5.68 19.90
C GLY A 146 -19.60 -4.70 19.67
N HIS A 147 -20.26 -4.25 20.73
CA HIS A 147 -21.24 -3.17 20.70
C HIS A 147 -20.62 -1.76 20.62
N THR A 148 -19.30 -1.64 20.87
CA THR A 148 -18.54 -0.40 20.74
C THR A 148 -18.09 -0.20 19.29
N ALA A 149 -17.95 1.05 18.87
CA ALA A 149 -17.57 1.39 17.49
C ALA A 149 -16.26 0.71 17.06
N TYR A 150 -15.25 0.75 17.92
CA TYR A 150 -13.91 0.21 17.63
C TYR A 150 -13.96 -1.30 17.36
N TRP A 151 -14.51 -2.08 18.28
CA TRP A 151 -14.53 -3.54 18.16
C TRP A 151 -15.53 -4.04 17.12
N HIS A 152 -16.61 -3.30 16.85
CA HIS A 152 -17.45 -3.56 15.69
C HIS A 152 -16.65 -3.45 14.38
N GLN A 153 -15.94 -2.33 14.17
CA GLN A 153 -15.13 -2.16 12.94
C GLN A 153 -13.99 -3.17 12.83
N ALA A 154 -13.36 -3.55 13.96
CA ALA A 154 -12.35 -4.58 13.99
C ALA A 154 -12.91 -5.95 13.54
N ASN A 155 -14.09 -6.32 14.06
CA ASN A 155 -14.80 -7.53 13.64
C ASN A 155 -15.12 -7.53 12.14
N LEU A 156 -15.61 -6.40 11.60
CA LEU A 156 -15.91 -6.28 10.17
C LEU A 156 -14.65 -6.44 9.30
N ALA A 157 -13.51 -5.87 9.70
CA ALA A 157 -12.26 -6.06 8.96
C ALA A 157 -11.79 -7.53 8.96
N LEU A 158 -11.92 -8.23 10.09
CA LEU A 158 -11.59 -9.66 10.17
C LEU A 158 -12.55 -10.54 9.36
N LEU A 159 -13.85 -10.20 9.33
CA LEU A 159 -14.83 -10.87 8.46
C LEU A 159 -14.54 -10.63 6.98
N GLN A 160 -14.12 -9.43 6.60
CA GLN A 160 -13.68 -9.13 5.23
C GLN A 160 -12.47 -9.98 4.85
N LEU A 161 -11.47 -10.11 5.73
CA LEU A 161 -10.32 -10.98 5.51
C LEU A 161 -10.74 -12.46 5.40
N LYS A 162 -11.66 -12.93 6.25
CA LYS A 162 -12.17 -14.31 6.20
C LYS A 162 -12.91 -14.59 4.90
N GLY A 163 -13.76 -13.65 4.45
CA GLY A 163 -14.49 -13.79 3.18
C GLY A 163 -13.57 -13.82 1.95
N LEU A 164 -12.49 -13.03 1.99
CA LEU A 164 -11.44 -13.05 0.97
C LEU A 164 -10.77 -14.43 0.89
N GLU A 165 -10.36 -15.00 2.04
CA GLU A 165 -9.70 -16.31 2.10
C GLU A 165 -10.65 -17.45 1.72
N ASP A 166 -11.88 -17.46 2.24
CA ASP A 166 -12.86 -18.50 1.95
C ASP A 166 -13.28 -18.51 0.49
N SER A 167 -13.49 -17.33 -0.10
CA SER A 167 -13.83 -17.24 -1.52
C SER A 167 -12.69 -17.66 -2.43
N TYR A 168 -11.44 -17.39 -2.06
CA TYR A 168 -10.30 -17.84 -2.85
C TYR A 168 -10.16 -19.37 -2.83
N ASN A 169 -10.53 -20.00 -1.72
CA ASN A 169 -10.46 -21.45 -1.56
C ASN A 169 -11.73 -22.20 -2.01
N ASP A 170 -12.72 -21.50 -2.59
CA ASP A 170 -14.03 -22.08 -2.95
C ASP A 170 -14.78 -22.69 -1.74
N GLU A 171 -14.59 -22.13 -0.55
CA GLU A 171 -15.11 -22.61 0.74
C GLU A 171 -16.06 -21.61 1.42
N LEU A 172 -16.77 -20.78 0.63
CA LEU A 172 -17.67 -19.78 1.17
C LEU A 172 -18.71 -20.35 2.13
N SER A 173 -18.56 -19.97 3.40
CA SER A 173 -19.48 -20.32 4.48
C SER A 173 -19.36 -19.23 5.53
N PHE A 174 -20.39 -18.39 5.64
CA PHE A 174 -20.41 -17.32 6.65
C PHE A 174 -20.20 -17.94 8.05
N PRO A 175 -19.17 -17.53 8.79
CA PRO A 175 -18.75 -18.25 9.97
C PRO A 175 -19.62 -17.93 11.18
N ASP A 176 -19.83 -18.92 12.04
CA ASP A 176 -20.33 -18.69 13.40
C ASP A 176 -19.27 -17.96 14.23
N PHE A 177 -19.72 -17.14 15.19
CA PHE A 177 -18.82 -16.44 16.11
C PHE A 177 -18.56 -17.28 17.38
N PRO A 178 -17.31 -17.35 17.89
CA PRO A 178 -16.09 -16.79 17.31
C PRO A 178 -15.55 -17.62 16.14
N PHE A 179 -14.84 -16.98 15.22
CA PHE A 179 -14.20 -17.64 14.08
C PHE A 179 -12.68 -17.52 14.17
N SER A 180 -11.98 -18.39 13.45
CA SER A 180 -10.52 -18.38 13.37
C SER A 180 -10.03 -17.78 12.04
N ILE A 181 -8.88 -17.13 12.09
CA ILE A 181 -8.10 -16.68 10.93
C ILE A 181 -6.83 -17.53 10.89
N ASN A 182 -6.46 -18.03 9.71
CA ASN A 182 -5.23 -18.80 9.55
C ASN A 182 -4.00 -17.87 9.72
N PRO A 183 -3.13 -18.09 10.74
CA PRO A 183 -1.99 -17.21 11.00
C PRO A 183 -1.02 -17.07 9.81
N PHE A 184 -0.92 -18.10 8.97
CA PHE A 184 -0.07 -18.11 7.78
C PHE A 184 -0.88 -18.26 6.48
N GLY A 185 -2.16 -17.88 6.54
CA GLY A 185 -3.02 -17.72 5.38
C GLY A 185 -2.96 -16.30 4.84
N PHE A 186 -4.09 -15.77 4.40
CA PHE A 186 -4.18 -14.40 3.84
C PHE A 186 -3.95 -13.27 4.84
N LEU A 187 -3.87 -13.60 6.13
CA LEU A 187 -3.35 -12.65 7.12
C LEU A 187 -1.94 -12.16 6.75
N LEU A 188 -1.09 -13.00 6.14
CA LEU A 188 0.26 -12.59 5.75
C LEU A 188 0.29 -11.46 4.70
N PHE A 189 -0.74 -11.32 3.86
CA PHE A 189 -0.89 -10.15 2.98
C PHE A 189 -1.11 -8.85 3.74
N GLN A 190 -1.61 -8.94 4.99
CA GLN A 190 -1.90 -7.78 5.83
C GLN A 190 -0.72 -7.43 6.75
N LEU A 191 0.12 -8.41 7.10
CA LEU A 191 1.19 -8.25 8.07
C LEU A 191 2.51 -7.72 7.50
N GLY A 192 2.57 -7.31 6.22
CA GLY A 192 3.82 -6.91 5.57
C GLY A 192 4.68 -5.94 6.40
N GLY A 193 4.10 -4.83 6.84
CA GLY A 193 4.79 -3.86 7.69
C GLY A 193 4.90 -4.28 9.17
N ASP A 194 3.89 -4.95 9.74
CA ASP A 194 3.97 -5.46 11.12
C ASP A 194 5.11 -6.49 11.30
N LEU A 195 5.37 -7.30 10.26
CA LEU A 195 6.45 -8.30 10.26
C LEU A 195 7.82 -7.66 10.39
N GLU A 196 8.03 -6.43 9.95
CA GLU A 196 9.32 -5.76 10.04
C GLU A 196 9.80 -5.63 11.50
N ASP A 197 8.88 -5.25 12.40
CA ASP A 197 9.14 -5.13 13.82
C ASP A 197 9.02 -6.49 14.53
N LEU A 198 8.07 -7.36 14.13
CA LEU A 198 7.91 -8.69 14.73
C LEU A 198 9.11 -9.61 14.48
N GLU A 199 9.78 -9.51 13.34
CA GLU A 199 11.03 -10.24 13.10
C GLU A 199 12.10 -9.91 14.15
N LEU A 200 12.24 -8.64 14.50
CA LEU A 200 13.16 -8.18 15.54
C LEU A 200 12.68 -8.59 16.94
N ALA A 201 11.43 -8.29 17.28
CA ALA A 201 10.87 -8.59 18.61
C ALA A 201 10.87 -10.10 18.92
N LEU A 202 10.70 -10.95 17.90
CA LEU A 202 10.70 -12.40 18.04
C LEU A 202 12.06 -13.03 17.70
N ASN A 203 13.15 -12.26 17.67
CA ASN A 203 14.52 -12.73 17.51
C ASN A 203 14.72 -13.62 16.27
N LYS A 204 14.27 -13.18 15.10
CA LYS A 204 14.60 -13.83 13.83
C LYS A 204 16.10 -13.71 13.57
N SER A 205 16.73 -14.78 13.09
CA SER A 205 18.19 -14.81 12.92
C SER A 205 18.64 -14.05 11.67
N THR A 206 17.84 -14.12 10.61
CA THR A 206 18.09 -13.42 9.35
C THR A 206 16.92 -12.47 9.06
N LEU A 207 17.14 -11.19 9.29
CA LEU A 207 16.13 -10.16 9.06
C LEU A 207 15.88 -9.97 7.57
N THR A 208 14.61 -9.79 7.21
CA THR A 208 14.20 -9.50 5.83
C THR A 208 14.62 -8.08 5.43
N ARG A 209 14.51 -7.12 6.37
CA ARG A 209 14.92 -5.74 6.14
C ARG A 209 16.30 -5.45 6.75
N PRO A 210 17.24 -4.89 5.95
CA PRO A 210 18.51 -4.43 6.50
C PRO A 210 18.36 -3.15 7.32
N LEU A 211 19.31 -2.90 8.21
CA LEU A 211 19.40 -1.64 8.96
C LEU A 211 19.36 -0.43 8.02
N GLY A 212 18.50 0.53 8.37
CA GLY A 212 18.30 1.78 7.65
C GLY A 212 17.46 1.63 6.37
N SER A 213 16.93 0.45 6.05
CA SER A 213 16.02 0.34 4.91
C SER A 213 14.85 1.31 5.12
N GLY A 214 14.79 2.38 4.31
CA GLY A 214 13.66 3.30 4.37
C GLY A 214 12.40 2.65 3.82
N SER A 215 11.23 3.05 4.34
CA SER A 215 9.91 2.76 3.76
C SER A 215 9.21 4.08 3.49
N CYS A 216 9.38 4.58 2.27
CA CYS A 216 8.59 5.66 1.68
C CYS A 216 9.12 7.08 1.94
N SER A 217 8.72 7.99 1.04
CA SER A 217 8.89 9.43 1.15
C SER A 217 7.54 10.10 0.96
N ALA A 218 7.21 11.14 1.74
CA ALA A 218 5.97 11.89 1.58
C ALA A 218 6.21 13.40 1.58
N LEU A 219 5.38 14.12 0.83
CA LEU A 219 5.38 15.58 0.78
C LEU A 219 3.96 16.12 0.73
N ILE A 220 3.63 16.95 1.71
CA ILE A 220 2.43 17.79 1.76
C ILE A 220 2.88 19.21 1.44
N LYS A 221 2.37 19.78 0.36
CA LYS A 221 2.83 21.07 -0.17
C LYS A 221 1.68 22.06 -0.28
N LEU A 222 1.82 23.17 0.42
CA LEU A 222 0.94 24.33 0.27
C LEU A 222 1.48 25.21 -0.86
N LEU A 223 0.68 25.39 -1.91
CA LEU A 223 1.09 26.22 -3.05
C LEU A 223 0.98 27.72 -2.72
N PRO A 224 1.75 28.59 -3.41
CA PRO A 224 1.73 30.04 -3.17
C PRO A 224 0.31 30.64 -3.20
N GLY A 225 0.01 31.50 -2.23
CA GLY A 225 -1.31 32.11 -2.07
C GLY A 225 -2.40 31.14 -1.58
N ASN A 226 -2.03 29.98 -1.03
CA ASN A 226 -2.94 28.92 -0.61
C ASN A 226 -3.87 28.46 -1.73
N LYS A 227 -3.43 28.57 -3.00
CA LYS A 227 -4.26 28.25 -4.16
C LYS A 227 -4.61 26.76 -4.26
N GLU A 228 -3.80 25.92 -3.63
CA GLU A 228 -3.97 24.47 -3.60
C GLU A 228 -3.11 23.88 -2.47
N LEU A 229 -3.53 22.73 -1.95
CA LEU A 229 -2.77 21.89 -1.04
C LEU A 229 -2.59 20.52 -1.72
N LEU A 230 -1.35 20.15 -1.97
CA LEU A 230 -0.98 18.89 -2.60
C LEU A 230 -0.52 17.89 -1.54
N VAL A 231 -0.95 16.64 -1.66
CA VAL A 231 -0.55 15.55 -0.76
C VAL A 231 -0.03 14.39 -1.59
N SER A 232 1.24 14.03 -1.39
CA SER A 232 1.90 13.00 -2.18
C SER A 232 2.70 12.02 -1.33
N HIS A 233 2.82 10.81 -1.85
CA HIS A 233 3.51 9.68 -1.24
C HIS A 233 4.22 8.85 -2.33
N ASP A 234 5.47 8.48 -2.11
CA ASP A 234 6.28 7.57 -2.94
C ASP A 234 6.63 6.36 -2.06
N THR A 235 6.05 5.20 -2.35
CA THR A 235 6.29 3.98 -1.57
C THR A 235 7.68 3.45 -1.84
N TRP A 236 8.44 3.08 -0.80
CA TRP A 236 9.65 2.27 -0.99
C TRP A 236 9.42 0.84 -0.56
N ASN A 237 9.58 -0.10 -1.50
CA ASN A 237 9.35 -1.51 -1.25
C ASN A 237 10.27 -2.38 -2.12
N THR A 238 10.24 -3.69 -1.89
CA THR A 238 10.85 -4.67 -2.79
C THR A 238 10.19 -4.65 -4.16
N TYR A 239 10.97 -4.83 -5.21
CA TYR A 239 10.47 -4.83 -6.59
C TYR A 239 9.52 -6.01 -6.88
N GLN A 240 9.59 -7.08 -6.10
CA GLN A 240 8.67 -8.23 -6.20
C GLN A 240 7.23 -7.88 -5.79
N SER A 241 7.02 -6.78 -5.06
CA SER A 241 5.70 -6.31 -4.63
C SER A 241 4.93 -5.52 -5.70
N MET A 242 5.52 -5.22 -6.86
CA MET A 242 4.98 -4.24 -7.82
C MET A 242 3.75 -4.69 -8.64
N LEU A 243 3.06 -5.78 -8.27
CA LEU A 243 1.68 -6.01 -8.69
C LEU A 243 0.76 -5.12 -7.87
N ARG A 244 0.10 -4.16 -8.52
CA ARG A 244 -0.60 -3.08 -7.83
C ARG A 244 -2.07 -2.97 -8.24
N ILE A 245 -2.91 -2.68 -7.25
CA ILE A 245 -4.34 -2.42 -7.46
C ILE A 245 -4.68 -1.09 -6.79
N MET A 246 -5.24 -0.15 -7.55
CA MET A 246 -5.95 0.99 -6.98
C MET A 246 -7.35 0.53 -6.56
N LYS A 247 -7.67 0.68 -5.28
CA LYS A 247 -8.93 0.19 -4.71
C LYS A 247 -9.82 1.36 -4.30
N LYS A 248 -11.11 1.28 -4.63
CA LYS A 248 -12.17 2.10 -4.06
C LYS A 248 -13.20 1.21 -3.41
N TYR A 249 -13.32 1.32 -2.10
CA TYR A 249 -14.38 0.66 -1.35
C TYR A 249 -15.49 1.66 -1.08
N ASN A 250 -16.73 1.25 -1.29
CA ASN A 250 -17.92 1.98 -0.87
C ASN A 250 -18.80 1.08 -0.01
N PHE A 251 -18.54 1.15 1.30
CA PHE A 251 -19.18 0.32 2.29
C PHE A 251 -20.37 1.04 2.92
N ALA A 252 -21.50 0.34 2.94
CA ALA A 252 -22.72 0.74 3.62
C ALA A 252 -22.79 0.23 5.08
N TYR A 253 -21.64 0.13 5.75
CA TYR A 253 -21.55 -0.24 7.17
C TYR A 253 -22.03 0.90 8.07
N ASN A 254 -22.33 0.57 9.32
CA ASN A 254 -22.63 1.53 10.36
C ASN A 254 -21.42 1.71 11.28
N ALA A 255 -21.24 2.91 11.85
CA ALA A 255 -20.19 3.14 12.84
C ALA A 255 -20.44 2.40 14.17
N LEU A 256 -21.72 2.15 14.51
CA LEU A 256 -22.28 1.72 15.80
C LEU A 256 -21.83 2.56 17.03
N PRO A 257 -22.73 2.87 17.98
CA PRO A 257 -24.17 2.60 17.98
C PRO A 257 -24.97 3.59 17.10
N ARG A 258 -24.34 4.52 16.37
CA ARG A 258 -25.04 5.55 15.60
C ARG A 258 -24.39 5.84 14.25
N GLY A 259 -25.24 5.95 13.24
CA GLY A 259 -24.98 6.69 12.02
C GLY A 259 -24.17 5.95 10.94
N PRO A 260 -24.15 6.54 9.73
CA PRO A 260 -23.33 6.06 8.64
C PRO A 260 -21.85 6.12 9.01
N LEU A 261 -21.05 5.21 8.47
CA LEU A 261 -19.62 5.18 8.68
C LEU A 261 -18.95 6.42 8.05
N PRO A 262 -18.23 7.27 8.81
CA PRO A 262 -17.61 8.48 8.26
C PRO A 262 -16.66 8.22 7.09
N GLY A 263 -15.81 7.20 7.21
CA GLY A 263 -14.95 6.70 6.15
C GLY A 263 -15.55 5.53 5.37
N GLY A 264 -16.86 5.54 5.13
CA GLY A 264 -17.58 4.47 4.42
C GLY A 264 -17.11 4.29 2.98
N THR A 265 -16.78 5.39 2.29
CA THR A 265 -16.06 5.37 1.01
C THR A 265 -14.57 5.68 1.20
N GLN A 266 -13.70 4.88 0.60
CA GLN A 266 -12.24 5.00 0.69
C GLN A 266 -11.62 4.69 -0.66
N ALA A 267 -10.66 5.49 -1.12
CA ALA A 267 -9.85 5.20 -2.30
C ALA A 267 -8.36 5.21 -1.96
N PHE A 268 -7.63 4.17 -2.33
CA PHE A 268 -6.26 3.97 -1.87
C PHE A 268 -5.45 3.08 -2.83
N SER A 269 -4.13 3.25 -2.81
CA SER A 269 -3.20 2.37 -3.51
C SER A 269 -2.95 1.10 -2.68
N SER A 270 -2.93 -0.06 -3.32
CA SER A 270 -2.89 -1.35 -2.61
C SER A 270 -2.25 -2.44 -3.48
N TYR A 271 -2.39 -3.68 -3.01
CA TYR A 271 -1.84 -4.90 -3.57
C TYR A 271 -2.92 -5.98 -3.67
N PRO A 272 -2.75 -6.99 -4.54
CA PRO A 272 -3.64 -8.15 -4.59
C PRO A 272 -3.67 -8.88 -3.23
N GLY A 273 -4.86 -9.08 -2.67
CA GLY A 273 -5.07 -9.80 -1.40
C GLY A 273 -4.92 -8.95 -0.13
N SER A 274 -4.36 -7.75 -0.21
CA SER A 274 -4.29 -6.81 0.94
C SER A 274 -5.58 -5.99 1.02
N ILE A 275 -6.35 -6.10 2.11
CA ILE A 275 -7.63 -5.37 2.26
C ILE A 275 -7.45 -3.93 2.81
N PHE A 276 -6.22 -3.45 2.80
CA PHE A 276 -5.76 -2.11 3.16
C PHE A 276 -4.64 -1.68 2.20
N SER A 277 -4.09 -0.48 2.35
CA SER A 277 -3.07 0.07 1.46
C SER A 277 -1.73 -0.64 1.60
N GLY A 278 -1.13 -0.61 2.80
CA GLY A 278 0.22 -1.13 3.06
C GLY A 278 1.34 -0.28 2.45
N ASP A 279 1.00 0.86 1.84
CA ASP A 279 1.97 1.84 1.34
C ASP A 279 2.46 2.82 2.41
N ASP A 280 1.62 3.59 3.13
CA ASP A 280 0.15 3.77 3.02
C ASP A 280 -0.29 5.13 2.40
N PHE A 281 -1.38 5.13 1.61
CA PHE A 281 -2.03 6.35 1.09
C PHE A 281 -3.54 6.17 0.86
N TYR A 282 -4.38 6.97 1.53
CA TYR A 282 -5.85 6.90 1.45
C TYR A 282 -6.51 8.26 1.24
N ILE A 283 -7.60 8.27 0.48
CA ILE A 283 -8.58 9.36 0.39
C ILE A 283 -9.90 8.86 0.97
N LEU A 284 -10.41 9.55 1.99
CA LEU A 284 -11.55 9.10 2.79
C LEU A 284 -12.75 10.03 2.62
N SER A 285 -13.95 9.46 2.61
CA SER A 285 -15.23 10.20 2.51
C SER A 285 -15.49 11.15 3.67
N SER A 286 -14.80 10.99 4.80
CA SER A 286 -14.82 11.93 5.91
C SER A 286 -14.12 13.26 5.60
N GLY A 287 -13.47 13.39 4.43
CA GLY A 287 -12.69 14.56 4.03
C GLY A 287 -11.21 14.47 4.41
N LEU A 288 -10.79 13.33 4.95
CA LEU A 288 -9.41 13.06 5.37
C LEU A 288 -8.59 12.43 4.23
N VAL A 289 -7.32 12.80 4.17
CA VAL A 289 -6.28 12.05 3.46
C VAL A 289 -5.25 11.58 4.47
N THR A 290 -5.03 10.27 4.55
CA THR A 290 -4.11 9.64 5.51
C THR A 290 -2.97 8.96 4.76
N LEU A 291 -1.75 9.16 5.23
CA LEU A 291 -0.53 8.61 4.65
C LEU A 291 0.56 8.52 5.71
N GLU A 292 1.56 7.68 5.50
CA GLU A 292 2.65 7.51 6.47
C GLU A 292 4.03 7.37 5.83
N THR A 293 5.09 7.40 6.64
CA THR A 293 6.36 6.76 6.31
C THR A 293 6.89 6.03 7.55
N THR A 294 7.46 4.84 7.37
CA THR A 294 7.88 3.99 8.50
C THR A 294 9.11 4.54 9.19
N ILE A 295 9.04 4.78 10.50
CA ILE A 295 10.17 5.25 11.31
C ILE A 295 10.91 4.10 12.00
N GLY A 296 10.26 2.94 12.15
CA GLY A 296 10.82 1.74 12.77
C GLY A 296 11.18 1.94 14.24
N ASN A 297 11.93 0.99 14.79
CA ASN A 297 12.55 1.10 16.10
C ASN A 297 13.92 0.40 16.11
N SER A 298 14.95 1.12 16.56
CA SER A 298 16.32 0.60 16.69
C SER A 298 16.74 0.39 18.14
N ASN A 299 15.85 0.66 19.11
CA ASN A 299 16.09 0.41 20.52
C ASN A 299 15.53 -0.97 20.93
N PRO A 300 16.38 -1.98 21.17
CA PRO A 300 15.91 -3.32 21.51
C PRO A 300 15.19 -3.39 22.85
N ASP A 301 15.42 -2.44 23.77
CA ASP A 301 14.77 -2.43 25.09
C ASP A 301 13.27 -2.15 25.03
N LEU A 302 12.77 -1.67 23.88
CA LEU A 302 11.37 -1.40 23.64
C LEU A 302 10.59 -2.64 23.16
N TRP A 303 11.26 -3.70 22.69
CA TRP A 303 10.57 -4.89 22.18
C TRP A 303 9.75 -5.63 23.24
N LYS A 304 10.05 -5.43 24.53
CA LYS A 304 9.22 -5.91 25.65
C LYS A 304 7.77 -5.36 25.66
N TRP A 305 7.49 -4.32 24.88
CA TRP A 305 6.14 -3.77 24.72
C TRP A 305 5.38 -4.38 23.53
N VAL A 306 6.05 -5.20 22.71
CA VAL A 306 5.43 -5.96 21.62
C VAL A 306 4.91 -7.27 22.19
N GLU A 307 3.73 -7.21 22.79
CA GLU A 307 3.04 -8.32 23.42
C GLU A 307 1.84 -8.77 22.57
N PRO A 308 1.48 -10.06 22.55
CA PRO A 308 0.35 -10.53 21.75
C PRO A 308 -1.01 -10.15 22.36
N ARG A 309 -1.09 -9.81 23.65
CA ARG A 309 -2.33 -9.39 24.33
C ARG A 309 -2.30 -7.89 24.62
N ASN A 310 -3.48 -7.26 24.71
CA ASN A 310 -3.64 -5.81 24.88
C ASN A 310 -3.10 -4.97 23.72
N ALA A 311 -2.92 -5.59 22.55
CA ALA A 311 -2.37 -4.99 21.35
C ALA A 311 -3.23 -5.37 20.14
N VAL A 312 -3.45 -4.44 19.24
CA VAL A 312 -4.05 -4.68 17.93
C VAL A 312 -2.99 -4.36 16.88
N MET A 313 -2.70 -5.30 15.99
CA MET A 313 -1.71 -5.10 14.91
C MET A 313 -2.07 -3.89 14.05
N GLU A 314 -1.06 -3.25 13.47
CA GLU A 314 -1.19 -1.91 12.91
C GLU A 314 -2.21 -1.84 11.76
N TRP A 315 -2.16 -2.81 10.84
CA TRP A 315 -3.07 -2.84 9.68
C TRP A 315 -4.55 -2.78 10.11
N LEU A 316 -4.90 -3.41 11.23
CA LEU A 316 -6.26 -3.43 11.75
C LEU A 316 -6.61 -2.10 12.43
N ARG A 317 -5.68 -1.50 13.17
CA ARG A 317 -5.86 -0.15 13.76
C ARG A 317 -6.01 0.92 12.69
N ASN A 318 -5.22 0.82 11.62
CA ASN A 318 -5.29 1.68 10.44
C ASN A 318 -6.69 1.64 9.80
N ILE A 319 -7.21 0.45 9.47
CA ILE A 319 -8.57 0.28 8.94
C ILE A 319 -9.61 0.90 9.88
N VAL A 320 -9.54 0.62 11.19
CA VAL A 320 -10.52 1.12 12.17
C VAL A 320 -10.48 2.65 12.26
N ALA A 321 -9.29 3.26 12.29
CA ALA A 321 -9.13 4.71 12.34
C ALA A 321 -9.65 5.39 11.06
N ASN A 322 -9.31 4.86 9.87
CA ASN A 322 -9.80 5.39 8.59
C ASN A 322 -11.32 5.32 8.47
N ARG A 323 -11.94 4.26 9.01
CA ARG A 323 -13.39 4.07 8.99
C ARG A 323 -14.14 5.03 9.93
N LEU A 324 -13.62 5.26 11.13
CA LEU A 324 -14.36 5.95 12.20
C LEU A 324 -14.07 7.45 12.32
N ALA A 325 -12.90 7.93 11.92
CA ALA A 325 -12.49 9.30 12.20
C ALA A 325 -13.20 10.34 11.32
N THR A 326 -13.63 11.44 11.94
CA THR A 326 -14.15 12.63 11.23
C THR A 326 -13.16 13.79 11.19
N THR A 327 -12.14 13.76 12.05
CA THR A 327 -11.07 14.76 12.11
C THR A 327 -9.71 14.11 12.27
N GLY A 328 -8.64 14.83 11.94
CA GLY A 328 -7.27 14.32 12.14
C GLY A 328 -6.93 14.01 13.60
N LYS A 329 -7.50 14.76 14.56
CA LYS A 329 -7.32 14.47 15.99
C LYS A 329 -8.01 13.16 16.39
N GLU A 330 -9.27 12.97 15.99
CA GLU A 330 -9.99 11.73 16.27
C GLU A 330 -9.30 10.51 15.66
N TRP A 331 -8.77 10.66 14.43
CA TRP A 331 -7.98 9.61 13.79
C TRP A 331 -6.81 9.16 14.68
N ALA A 332 -6.04 10.13 15.19
CA ALA A 332 -4.92 9.87 16.09
C ALA A 332 -5.35 9.26 17.43
N GLU A 333 -6.47 9.69 18.00
CA GLU A 333 -7.03 9.15 19.24
C GLU A 333 -7.54 7.71 19.09
N ILE A 334 -8.06 7.35 17.91
CA ILE A 334 -8.51 5.99 17.60
C ILE A 334 -7.33 5.08 17.29
N PHE A 335 -6.43 5.50 16.42
CA PHE A 335 -5.27 4.71 15.98
C PHE A 335 -4.32 4.35 17.13
N ARG A 336 -4.16 5.23 18.12
CA ARG A 336 -3.27 4.98 19.27
C ARG A 336 -3.79 3.90 20.24
N MET A 337 -5.07 3.55 20.18
CA MET A 337 -5.64 2.54 21.07
C MET A 337 -4.99 1.18 20.81
N TYR A 338 -4.62 0.48 21.89
CA TYR A 338 -4.00 -0.85 21.81
C TYR A 338 -2.76 -0.89 20.91
N ASN A 339 -1.91 0.15 20.97
CA ASN A 339 -0.65 0.22 20.22
C ASN A 339 0.15 -1.09 20.35
N SER A 340 0.42 -1.72 19.21
CA SER A 340 1.18 -2.97 19.12
C SER A 340 2.70 -2.79 19.17
N GLY A 341 3.20 -1.60 18.89
CA GLY A 341 4.64 -1.38 18.66
C GLY A 341 5.16 -2.05 17.39
N THR A 342 4.29 -2.35 16.44
CA THR A 342 4.60 -2.96 15.14
C THR A 342 4.10 -2.07 14.02
N TYR A 343 4.78 -2.12 12.88
CA TYR A 343 4.68 -1.16 11.77
C TYR A 343 4.78 0.28 12.28
N ASN A 344 5.93 0.59 12.87
CA ASN A 344 6.15 1.86 13.56
C ASN A 344 6.30 3.03 12.58
N ASN A 345 5.29 3.89 12.50
CA ASN A 345 5.11 4.87 11.41
C ASN A 345 5.01 6.32 11.91
N GLN A 346 5.40 7.28 11.05
CA GLN A 346 4.95 8.67 11.15
C GLN A 346 3.72 8.85 10.24
N TRP A 347 2.54 8.92 10.85
CA TRP A 347 1.27 9.17 10.18
C TRP A 347 1.03 10.68 10.01
N MET A 348 0.59 11.06 8.82
CA MET A 348 0.12 12.40 8.47
C MET A 348 -1.36 12.30 8.12
N ILE A 349 -2.19 13.16 8.73
CA ILE A 349 -3.63 13.20 8.51
C ILE A 349 -3.99 14.60 8.08
N VAL A 350 -4.26 14.75 6.79
CA VAL A 350 -4.69 16.00 6.17
C VAL A 350 -6.21 16.05 6.17
N ASP A 351 -6.78 17.09 6.75
CA ASP A 351 -8.23 17.29 6.80
C ASP A 351 -8.64 18.40 5.82
N TYR A 352 -9.07 18.00 4.62
CA TYR A 352 -9.46 18.96 3.59
C TYR A 352 -10.75 19.73 3.93
N ASN A 353 -11.51 19.33 4.95
CA ASN A 353 -12.64 20.14 5.45
C ASN A 353 -12.14 21.47 6.04
N HIS A 354 -10.86 21.54 6.42
CA HIS A 354 -10.20 22.73 6.96
C HIS A 354 -9.32 23.47 5.93
N PHE A 355 -9.44 23.13 4.65
CA PHE A 355 -8.79 23.84 3.55
C PHE A 355 -9.82 24.44 2.60
N THR A 356 -9.57 25.67 2.16
CA THR A 356 -10.34 26.32 1.10
C THR A 356 -9.36 27.09 0.21
N PRO A 357 -9.29 26.78 -1.10
CA PRO A 357 -8.37 27.44 -2.03
C PRO A 357 -8.47 28.96 -1.97
N GLY A 358 -7.32 29.62 -1.84
CA GLY A 358 -7.18 31.07 -1.77
C GLY A 358 -7.47 31.69 -0.40
N GLN A 359 -7.96 30.91 0.58
CA GLN A 359 -8.20 31.42 1.92
C GLN A 359 -6.90 31.55 2.70
N THR A 360 -6.63 32.75 3.23
CA THR A 360 -5.40 33.06 3.97
C THR A 360 -5.50 32.79 5.47
N VAL A 361 -6.73 32.69 6.01
CA VAL A 361 -6.97 32.42 7.42
C VAL A 361 -7.23 30.93 7.63
N ILE A 362 -6.15 30.19 7.90
CA ILE A 362 -6.15 28.79 8.36
C ILE A 362 -5.40 28.79 9.70
N LYS A 363 -6.00 28.24 10.76
CA LYS A 363 -5.44 28.33 12.13
C LYS A 363 -5.00 26.97 12.67
N ASP A 364 -5.87 25.99 12.61
CA ASP A 364 -5.69 24.65 13.17
C ASP A 364 -6.44 23.60 12.32
N LYS A 365 -6.25 22.34 12.68
CA LYS A 365 -6.92 21.11 12.22
C LYS A 365 -6.66 20.67 10.79
N LEU A 366 -5.90 21.42 10.00
CA LEU A 366 -5.57 21.04 8.64
C LEU A 366 -4.62 19.84 8.57
N LEU A 367 -3.64 19.77 9.46
CA LEU A 367 -2.66 18.69 9.49
C LEU A 367 -2.46 18.19 10.92
N THR A 368 -2.74 16.91 11.17
CA THR A 368 -2.32 16.20 12.38
C THR A 368 -1.18 15.25 12.01
N VAL A 369 -0.14 15.20 12.85
CA VAL A 369 0.97 14.25 12.70
C VAL A 369 1.07 13.38 13.94
N LEU A 370 1.11 12.07 13.75
CA LEU A 370 1.25 11.04 14.79
C LEU A 370 2.51 10.21 14.54
N GLU A 371 3.22 9.84 15.59
CA GLU A 371 4.34 8.89 15.53
C GLU A 371 4.14 7.78 16.55
N GLN A 372 4.44 6.55 16.14
CA GLN A 372 4.34 5.35 16.97
C GLN A 372 5.68 4.63 17.05
N ILE A 373 6.06 4.21 18.25
CA ILE A 373 7.07 3.17 18.52
C ILE A 373 6.52 2.22 19.62
N PRO A 374 7.19 1.10 19.96
CA PRO A 374 6.68 0.22 21.01
C PRO A 374 6.56 0.93 22.37
N GLY A 375 5.34 0.97 22.91
CA GLY A 375 5.04 1.59 24.20
C GLY A 375 4.84 3.12 24.19
N LEU A 376 4.99 3.79 23.04
CA LEU A 376 4.85 5.25 22.95
C LEU A 376 4.13 5.67 21.65
N VAL A 377 3.15 6.55 21.79
CA VAL A 377 2.51 7.27 20.67
C VAL A 377 2.46 8.75 21.00
N VAL A 378 2.97 9.58 20.10
CA VAL A 378 2.94 11.04 20.22
C VAL A 378 2.21 11.61 19.01
N TYR A 379 1.27 12.54 19.23
CA TYR A 379 0.61 13.23 18.12
C TYR A 379 0.31 14.69 18.46
N ALA A 380 0.28 15.53 17.43
CA ALA A 380 -0.05 16.94 17.56
C ALA A 380 -0.57 17.51 16.23
N ASP A 381 -1.28 18.62 16.34
CA ASP A 381 -1.61 19.47 15.19
C ASP A 381 -0.33 20.18 14.69
N LYS A 382 -0.05 20.05 13.39
CA LYS A 382 1.08 20.63 12.67
C LYS A 382 0.65 21.61 11.58
N THR A 383 -0.57 22.13 11.66
CA THR A 383 -1.10 23.16 10.75
C THR A 383 -0.19 24.39 10.75
N LYS A 384 0.24 24.86 11.93
CA LYS A 384 1.13 26.03 12.02
C LYS A 384 2.48 25.78 11.33
N ASP A 385 3.11 24.63 11.56
CA ASP A 385 4.35 24.24 10.89
C ASP A 385 4.19 24.20 9.37
N LEU A 386 3.09 23.62 8.87
CA LEU A 386 2.77 23.55 7.44
C LEU A 386 2.62 24.95 6.84
N LEU A 387 1.90 25.86 7.51
CA LEU A 387 1.68 27.22 7.03
C LEU A 387 2.97 28.06 7.04
N GLU A 388 3.80 27.94 8.08
CA GLU A 388 5.05 28.70 8.21
C GLU A 388 6.11 28.25 7.21
N LYS A 389 6.25 26.94 6.99
CA LYS A 389 7.24 26.36 6.07
C LYS A 389 6.73 26.31 4.63
N GLY A 390 5.40 26.28 4.44
CA GLY A 390 4.74 26.03 3.17
C GLY A 390 4.81 24.57 2.71
N TYR A 391 5.28 23.65 3.56
CA TYR A 391 5.31 22.20 3.31
C TYR A 391 5.50 21.39 4.60
N TRP A 392 5.17 20.10 4.55
CA TRP A 392 5.59 19.05 5.48
C TRP A 392 6.20 17.90 4.69
N ALA A 393 7.38 17.42 5.09
CA ALA A 393 8.06 16.29 4.45
C ALA A 393 8.30 15.16 5.45
N SER A 394 8.18 13.92 4.98
CA SER A 394 8.38 12.70 5.77
C SER A 394 9.30 11.72 5.04
N TYR A 395 10.21 11.06 5.76
CA TYR A 395 11.34 10.33 5.17
C TYR A 395 11.99 9.34 6.16
N ASN A 396 11.20 8.57 6.89
CA ASN A 396 11.65 7.48 7.79
C ASN A 396 12.45 7.88 9.02
N ILE A 397 12.42 9.14 9.42
CA ILE A 397 13.07 9.61 10.65
C ILE A 397 12.02 10.33 11.49
N PRO A 398 11.85 9.96 12.77
CA PRO A 398 10.86 10.59 13.64
C PRO A 398 11.16 12.07 13.87
N TYR A 399 10.11 12.88 13.78
CA TYR A 399 10.07 14.31 13.99
C TYR A 399 10.05 14.67 15.48
N TYR A 400 9.29 13.95 16.30
CA TYR A 400 9.16 14.30 17.72
C TYR A 400 10.42 13.89 18.48
N PRO A 401 11.08 14.82 19.21
CA PRO A 401 12.31 14.50 19.95
C PRO A 401 12.15 13.35 20.94
N GLU A 402 10.97 13.21 21.55
CA GLU A 402 10.63 12.12 22.46
C GLU A 402 10.72 10.75 21.77
N VAL A 403 10.16 10.65 20.57
CA VAL A 403 10.18 9.42 19.76
C VAL A 403 11.57 9.16 19.22
N PHE A 404 12.23 10.18 18.65
CA PHE A 404 13.61 10.08 18.14
C PHE A 404 14.60 9.60 19.20
N ASN A 405 14.49 10.14 20.42
CA ASN A 405 15.37 9.76 21.52
C ASN A 405 15.07 8.34 22.03
N ALA A 406 13.80 7.96 22.12
CA ALA A 406 13.41 6.66 22.65
C ALA A 406 13.69 5.50 21.67
N SER A 407 13.61 5.74 20.37
CA SER A 407 13.74 4.70 19.33
C SER A 407 15.17 4.32 18.97
N GLY A 408 16.18 4.90 19.62
CA GLY A 408 17.59 4.60 19.38
C GLY A 408 18.22 5.39 18.22
N CYS A 409 17.59 6.47 17.74
CA CYS A 409 18.15 7.26 16.63
C CYS A 409 19.41 8.04 17.03
N ASN A 410 19.57 8.43 18.30
CA ASN A 410 20.78 9.12 18.77
C ASN A 410 22.04 8.26 18.59
N GLU A 411 21.95 6.98 18.95
CA GLU A 411 23.02 6.00 18.85
C GLU A 411 23.37 5.74 17.37
N LEU A 412 22.37 5.74 16.49
CA LEU A 412 22.59 5.63 15.05
C LEU A 412 23.28 6.88 14.47
N VAL A 413 22.92 8.08 14.94
CA VAL A 413 23.60 9.33 14.55
C VAL A 413 25.04 9.35 15.05
N GLU A 414 25.31 8.90 16.29
CA GLU A 414 26.68 8.80 16.81
C GLU A 414 27.52 7.82 15.98
N LYS A 415 26.93 6.68 15.60
CA LYS A 415 27.64 5.61 14.90
C LYS A 415 27.82 5.84 13.40
N PHE A 416 26.81 6.36 12.72
CA PHE A 416 26.76 6.45 11.25
C PHE A 416 26.63 7.89 10.74
N GLY A 417 26.51 8.87 11.64
CA GLY A 417 26.51 10.28 11.28
C GLY A 417 25.16 10.78 10.75
N PRO A 418 25.18 11.82 9.90
CA PRO A 418 24.01 12.62 9.58
C PRO A 418 22.94 11.89 8.76
N TRP A 419 23.22 10.69 8.25
CA TRP A 419 22.23 9.90 7.51
C TRP A 419 20.98 9.59 8.34
N PHE A 420 21.15 9.38 9.66
CA PHE A 420 20.06 9.14 10.61
C PHE A 420 19.57 10.39 11.33
N SER A 421 20.08 11.58 10.99
CA SER A 421 19.62 12.84 11.58
C SER A 421 18.37 13.36 10.87
N LEU A 422 17.39 13.83 11.66
CA LEU A 422 16.13 14.38 11.15
C LEU A 422 16.33 15.49 10.11
N ASP A 423 17.31 16.37 10.32
CA ASP A 423 17.50 17.59 9.53
C ASP A 423 18.66 17.50 8.51
N LYS A 424 19.54 16.50 8.64
CA LYS A 424 20.75 16.35 7.81
C LYS A 424 20.78 15.07 6.98
N SER A 425 19.76 14.21 7.07
CA SER A 425 19.65 13.07 6.16
C SER A 425 19.54 13.56 4.69
N PRO A 426 19.98 12.75 3.71
CA PRO A 426 19.93 13.12 2.30
C PRO A 426 18.54 13.61 1.84
N ARG A 427 17.48 12.88 2.19
CA ARG A 427 16.10 13.24 1.83
C ARG A 427 15.65 14.54 2.49
N ALA A 428 15.95 14.75 3.78
CA ALA A 428 15.64 16.00 4.46
C ALA A 428 16.27 17.20 3.74
N GLN A 429 17.53 17.06 3.32
CA GLN A 429 18.25 18.11 2.61
C GLN A 429 17.71 18.33 1.19
N ILE A 430 17.39 17.26 0.45
CA ILE A 430 16.81 17.36 -0.90
C ILE A 430 15.44 18.05 -0.84
N PHE A 431 14.55 17.66 0.09
CA PHE A 431 13.26 18.32 0.28
C PHE A 431 13.44 19.79 0.65
N ARG A 432 14.31 20.11 1.61
CA ARG A 432 14.58 21.49 2.03
C ARG A 432 15.05 22.36 0.84
N ARG A 433 15.91 21.82 -0.02
CA ARG A 433 16.45 22.52 -1.20
C ARG A 433 15.39 22.70 -2.30
N ASN A 434 14.58 21.66 -2.57
CA ASN A 434 13.81 21.57 -3.82
C ASN A 434 12.30 21.82 -3.66
N GLN A 435 11.73 21.79 -2.45
CA GLN A 435 10.26 21.87 -2.28
C GLN A 435 9.62 23.14 -2.86
N THR A 436 10.35 24.25 -2.95
CA THR A 436 9.84 25.50 -3.54
C THR A 436 9.67 25.43 -5.04
N ALA A 437 10.32 24.48 -5.72
CA ALA A 437 10.14 24.22 -7.15
C ALA A 437 8.81 23.50 -7.45
N VAL A 438 8.10 23.02 -6.43
CA VAL A 438 6.75 22.45 -6.59
C VAL A 438 5.72 23.58 -6.64
N THR A 439 5.20 23.83 -7.83
CA THR A 439 4.26 24.92 -8.14
C THR A 439 2.91 24.45 -8.68
N ASP A 440 2.79 23.15 -8.95
CA ASP A 440 1.67 22.45 -9.61
C ASP A 440 1.81 20.92 -9.45
N LEU A 441 0.90 20.16 -10.07
CA LEU A 441 0.89 18.70 -10.01
C LEU A 441 2.12 18.06 -10.69
N ASP A 442 2.53 18.55 -11.86
CA ASP A 442 3.65 17.96 -12.62
C ASP A 442 4.99 18.16 -11.91
N SER A 443 5.22 19.34 -11.35
CA SER A 443 6.40 19.63 -10.54
C SER A 443 6.43 18.84 -9.24
N MET A 444 5.27 18.51 -8.65
CA MET A 444 5.17 17.59 -7.53
C MET A 444 5.56 16.16 -7.94
N VAL A 445 4.98 15.65 -9.03
CA VAL A 445 5.34 14.34 -9.60
C VAL A 445 6.85 14.26 -9.81
N ARG A 446 7.44 15.28 -10.44
CA ARG A 446 8.88 15.32 -10.72
C ARG A 446 9.74 15.28 -9.45
N LEU A 447 9.36 15.99 -8.39
CA LEU A 447 10.11 15.97 -7.14
C LEU A 447 9.97 14.62 -6.43
N MET A 448 8.77 14.06 -6.38
CA MET A 448 8.54 12.78 -5.72
C MET A 448 9.24 11.63 -6.47
N ARG A 449 9.39 11.72 -7.79
CA ARG A 449 10.15 10.76 -8.62
C ARG A 449 11.64 11.07 -8.70
N TYR A 450 12.15 12.05 -7.94
CA TYR A 450 13.52 12.53 -8.09
C TYR A 450 14.56 11.51 -7.62
N ASN A 451 15.43 11.10 -8.54
CA ASN A 451 16.67 10.40 -8.27
C ASN A 451 17.72 10.75 -9.31
N ASN A 452 18.73 11.52 -8.90
CA ASN A 452 19.86 11.90 -9.73
C ASN A 452 21.19 11.57 -9.03
N TYR A 453 21.25 10.40 -8.40
CA TYR A 453 22.26 10.08 -7.38
C TYR A 453 23.73 10.14 -7.82
N LYS A 454 23.98 10.07 -9.13
CA LYS A 454 25.34 10.17 -9.69
C LYS A 454 25.86 11.61 -9.69
N GLU A 455 24.96 12.58 -9.89
CA GLU A 455 25.31 13.99 -10.11
C GLU A 455 24.91 14.89 -8.93
N ASP A 456 23.92 14.49 -8.11
CA ASP A 456 23.50 15.28 -6.95
C ASP A 456 24.45 15.09 -5.76
N PRO A 457 25.15 16.14 -5.29
CA PRO A 457 26.05 16.03 -4.14
C PRO A 457 25.34 15.61 -2.84
N LEU A 458 24.03 15.86 -2.72
CA LEU A 458 23.26 15.41 -1.55
C LEU A 458 23.02 13.89 -1.54
N SER A 459 23.28 13.22 -2.67
CA SER A 459 23.20 11.77 -2.77
C SER A 459 24.51 11.06 -2.43
N TYR A 460 25.57 11.81 -2.11
CA TYR A 460 26.88 11.24 -1.82
C TYR A 460 26.95 10.68 -0.39
N CYS A 461 27.56 9.52 -0.27
CA CYS A 461 27.90 8.86 0.98
C CYS A 461 29.44 8.87 1.10
N ASP A 462 29.96 9.64 2.06
CA ASP A 462 31.42 9.78 2.25
C ASP A 462 32.08 8.46 2.67
N ALA A 463 31.36 7.62 3.41
CA ALA A 463 31.80 6.30 3.85
C ALA A 463 31.59 5.19 2.79
N CYS A 464 31.08 5.54 1.60
CA CYS A 464 30.81 4.58 0.54
C CYS A 464 31.85 4.66 -0.57
N ASN A 465 32.06 3.53 -1.26
CA ASN A 465 32.78 3.50 -2.53
C ASN A 465 31.99 2.66 -3.55
N PRO A 466 31.45 3.27 -4.63
CA PRO A 466 31.52 4.69 -4.98
C PRO A 466 30.69 5.59 -4.04
N HIS A 467 30.92 6.90 -4.09
CA HIS A 467 30.24 7.88 -3.23
C HIS A 467 28.75 8.06 -3.57
N GLY A 468 28.41 8.19 -4.85
CA GLY A 468 27.01 8.33 -5.26
C GLY A 468 26.22 7.06 -4.94
N ASN A 469 25.14 7.21 -4.17
CA ASN A 469 24.32 6.08 -3.75
C ASN A 469 22.84 6.25 -4.14
N GLY A 470 22.28 5.26 -4.83
CA GLY A 470 20.90 5.26 -5.33
C GLY A 470 19.83 5.27 -4.24
N GLU A 471 20.16 4.95 -2.98
CA GLU A 471 19.28 5.07 -1.81
C GLU A 471 19.08 6.54 -1.40
N ASN A 472 20.07 7.42 -1.63
CA ASN A 472 20.09 8.79 -1.14
C ASN A 472 19.32 9.74 -2.08
N ALA A 473 18.05 9.46 -2.33
CA ALA A 473 17.16 10.18 -3.24
C ALA A 473 15.73 10.23 -2.67
N ILE A 474 14.79 10.95 -3.32
CA ILE A 474 13.37 10.94 -2.90
C ILE A 474 12.70 9.61 -3.30
N ALA A 475 12.98 9.14 -4.51
CA ALA A 475 12.58 7.82 -5.02
C ALA A 475 13.83 6.94 -5.18
N ALA A 476 14.13 6.08 -4.20
CA ALA A 476 15.36 5.28 -4.21
C ALA A 476 15.45 4.33 -5.40
N ARG A 477 16.69 4.01 -5.79
CA ARG A 477 17.06 3.02 -6.83
C ARG A 477 18.23 2.18 -6.34
N SER A 478 18.02 1.39 -5.29
CA SER A 478 19.07 0.60 -4.66
C SER A 478 19.60 -0.49 -5.62
N ASP A 479 18.84 -0.88 -6.65
CA ASP A 479 19.29 -1.81 -7.69
C ASP A 479 20.47 -1.29 -8.52
N LEU A 480 20.60 0.04 -8.63
CA LEU A 480 21.65 0.71 -9.40
C LEU A 480 22.96 0.89 -8.62
N ASN A 481 22.97 0.56 -7.32
CA ASN A 481 24.20 0.48 -6.55
C ASN A 481 25.04 -0.71 -7.01
N PRO A 482 26.38 -0.60 -7.09
CA PRO A 482 27.22 -1.73 -7.49
C PRO A 482 27.28 -2.84 -6.41
N ALA A 483 27.13 -4.11 -6.81
CA ALA A 483 27.20 -5.26 -5.90
C ALA A 483 28.49 -5.33 -5.08
N ASN A 484 29.61 -4.93 -5.69
CA ASN A 484 30.95 -4.95 -5.12
C ASN A 484 31.34 -3.63 -4.44
N GLY A 485 30.39 -2.73 -4.23
CA GLY A 485 30.63 -1.48 -3.50
C GLY A 485 30.91 -1.70 -2.02
N THR A 486 31.55 -0.72 -1.38
CA THR A 486 31.74 -0.69 0.07
C THR A 486 30.68 0.21 0.69
N TYR A 487 29.93 -0.30 1.67
CA TYR A 487 28.81 0.39 2.30
C TYR A 487 28.87 0.25 3.82
N PRO A 488 28.57 1.32 4.59
CA PRO A 488 28.67 1.28 6.05
C PRO A 488 27.53 0.50 6.73
N PHE A 489 26.39 0.32 6.05
CA PHE A 489 25.23 -0.45 6.54
C PHE A 489 24.33 -0.90 5.38
N GLY A 490 23.41 -1.82 5.66
CA GLY A 490 22.72 -2.60 4.65
C GLY A 490 21.75 -1.84 3.74
N ALA A 491 21.17 -0.72 4.16
CA ALA A 491 20.28 0.09 3.30
C ALA A 491 20.96 0.60 2.02
N LEU A 492 22.25 0.91 2.13
CA LEU A 492 23.04 1.53 1.07
C LEU A 492 23.57 0.51 0.04
N THR A 493 23.35 -0.78 0.26
CA THR A 493 23.84 -1.85 -0.63
C THR A 493 22.98 -1.98 -1.89
N GLN A 494 23.41 -2.84 -2.81
CA GLN A 494 22.61 -3.23 -3.96
C GLN A 494 21.43 -4.12 -3.53
N ARG A 495 20.19 -3.68 -3.79
CA ARG A 495 18.96 -4.40 -3.40
C ARG A 495 17.87 -4.28 -4.47
N PRO A 496 16.99 -5.29 -4.65
CA PRO A 496 15.80 -5.17 -5.50
C PRO A 496 14.73 -4.38 -4.74
N HIS A 497 15.06 -3.14 -4.37
CA HIS A 497 14.30 -2.27 -3.47
C HIS A 497 14.51 -0.81 -3.90
N GLY A 498 13.51 0.02 -3.66
CA GLY A 498 13.54 1.44 -4.01
C GLY A 498 12.14 2.03 -4.02
N GLY A 499 12.00 3.24 -4.55
CA GLY A 499 10.68 3.83 -4.82
C GLY A 499 9.94 3.00 -5.86
N THR A 500 8.80 2.40 -5.52
CA THR A 500 8.03 1.49 -6.38
C THR A 500 6.77 2.16 -6.96
N ASP A 501 6.40 3.34 -6.49
CA ASP A 501 5.29 4.12 -7.04
C ASP A 501 5.41 5.60 -6.68
N MET A 502 4.45 6.40 -7.13
CA MET A 502 4.11 7.68 -6.53
C MET A 502 2.60 7.91 -6.66
N LYS A 503 1.96 8.42 -5.60
CA LYS A 503 0.56 8.87 -5.59
C LYS A 503 0.48 10.34 -5.17
N LEU A 504 -0.47 11.06 -5.75
CA LEU A 504 -0.69 12.49 -5.49
C LEU A 504 -2.18 12.82 -5.58
N THR A 505 -2.73 13.50 -4.57
CA THR A 505 -4.04 14.14 -4.65
C THR A 505 -3.96 15.63 -4.31
N SER A 506 -5.06 16.35 -4.53
CA SER A 506 -5.20 17.78 -4.31
C SER A 506 -6.59 18.10 -3.76
N TYR A 507 -6.86 19.35 -3.40
CA TYR A 507 -8.20 19.75 -2.95
C TYR A 507 -9.28 19.53 -4.02
N GLU A 508 -8.95 19.69 -5.30
CA GLU A 508 -9.92 19.39 -6.36
C GLU A 508 -10.16 17.88 -6.50
N MET A 509 -9.08 17.10 -6.55
CA MET A 509 -9.12 15.65 -6.82
C MET A 509 -9.73 14.84 -5.67
N PHE A 510 -9.44 15.16 -4.40
CA PHE A 510 -9.89 14.34 -3.27
C PHE A 510 -11.42 14.21 -3.20
N ARG A 511 -12.16 15.24 -3.66
CA ARG A 511 -13.64 15.27 -3.67
C ARG A 511 -14.24 14.21 -4.57
N GLY A 512 -13.54 13.84 -5.65
CA GLY A 512 -13.91 12.74 -6.54
C GLY A 512 -13.20 11.43 -6.21
N PHE A 513 -12.51 11.34 -5.07
CA PHE A 513 -11.60 10.25 -4.72
C PHE A 513 -10.46 10.05 -5.74
N GLU A 514 -10.14 11.08 -6.52
CA GLU A 514 -9.19 11.00 -7.62
C GLU A 514 -7.74 11.17 -7.11
N MET A 515 -6.80 10.60 -7.86
CA MET A 515 -5.37 10.79 -7.64
C MET A 515 -4.59 10.65 -8.95
N LEU A 516 -3.44 11.32 -9.03
CA LEU A 516 -2.40 10.97 -9.98
C LEU A 516 -1.56 9.84 -9.42
N ALA A 517 -1.18 8.89 -10.27
CA ALA A 517 -0.37 7.74 -9.86
C ALA A 517 0.64 7.30 -10.91
N VAL A 518 1.80 6.82 -10.48
CA VAL A 518 2.84 6.21 -11.30
C VAL A 518 3.23 4.89 -10.65
N ASN A 519 3.22 3.78 -11.38
CA ASN A 519 3.77 2.51 -10.87
C ASN A 519 5.19 2.29 -11.40
N GLY A 520 6.02 1.64 -10.60
CA GLY A 520 7.37 1.18 -10.93
C GLY A 520 8.47 2.15 -10.49
N PRO A 521 9.74 1.72 -10.56
CA PRO A 521 10.88 2.53 -10.17
C PRO A 521 11.05 3.78 -11.02
N THR A 522 11.57 4.85 -10.43
CA THR A 522 11.83 6.10 -11.18
C THR A 522 12.79 5.86 -12.34
N TRP A 523 12.51 6.51 -13.47
CA TRP A 523 13.31 6.46 -14.68
C TRP A 523 13.52 7.86 -15.30
N ASP A 524 13.22 8.93 -14.54
CA ASP A 524 13.27 10.31 -15.02
C ASP A 524 14.71 10.75 -15.36
N GLN A 525 15.68 10.32 -14.55
CA GLN A 525 17.10 10.70 -14.65
C GLN A 525 18.05 9.50 -14.51
N VAL A 526 17.49 8.30 -14.45
CA VAL A 526 18.18 7.01 -14.27
C VAL A 526 17.59 6.00 -15.27
N PRO A 527 18.33 4.96 -15.67
CA PRO A 527 17.80 3.99 -16.63
C PRO A 527 16.54 3.30 -16.08
N PRO A 528 15.52 3.03 -16.92
CA PRO A 528 14.36 2.24 -16.53
C PRO A 528 14.76 0.90 -15.92
N PHE A 529 14.03 0.47 -14.90
CA PHE A 529 14.22 -0.88 -14.36
C PHE A 529 13.66 -1.92 -15.35
N GLN A 530 14.42 -2.98 -15.57
CA GLN A 530 14.03 -4.10 -16.42
C GLN A 530 14.48 -5.42 -15.78
N TRP A 531 13.54 -6.34 -15.55
CA TRP A 531 13.82 -7.61 -14.86
C TRP A 531 14.90 -8.43 -15.58
N SER A 532 14.72 -8.67 -16.87
CA SER A 532 15.58 -9.53 -17.70
C SER A 532 17.03 -9.08 -17.81
N THR A 533 17.30 -7.78 -17.65
CA THR A 533 18.65 -7.19 -17.71
C THR A 533 19.21 -6.80 -16.34
N SER A 534 18.40 -6.91 -15.28
CA SER A 534 18.84 -6.65 -13.92
C SER A 534 19.63 -7.82 -13.31
N PRO A 535 20.36 -7.59 -12.20
CA PRO A 535 20.93 -8.65 -11.37
C PRO A 535 19.90 -9.59 -10.74
N TYR A 536 18.60 -9.28 -10.88
CA TYR A 536 17.48 -9.97 -10.22
C TYR A 536 16.58 -10.73 -11.18
N LYS A 537 17.03 -10.97 -12.42
CA LYS A 537 16.27 -11.68 -13.46
C LYS A 537 15.73 -13.05 -13.01
N ASP A 538 16.37 -13.68 -12.03
CA ASP A 538 16.03 -15.01 -11.53
C ASP A 538 15.06 -14.97 -10.31
N LEU A 539 14.72 -13.78 -9.79
CA LEU A 539 13.70 -13.64 -8.75
C LEU A 539 12.31 -13.89 -9.34
N LEU A 540 11.37 -14.40 -8.54
CA LEU A 540 9.98 -14.57 -8.98
C LEU A 540 9.28 -13.20 -9.06
N HIS A 541 8.66 -12.93 -10.22
CA HIS A 541 7.96 -11.70 -10.55
C HIS A 541 6.79 -11.96 -11.51
N MET A 542 5.98 -12.97 -11.21
CA MET A 542 4.82 -13.37 -12.02
C MET A 542 3.85 -12.20 -12.22
N GLY A 543 3.39 -12.01 -13.46
CA GLY A 543 2.49 -10.92 -13.83
C GLY A 543 3.12 -9.54 -13.90
N HIS A 544 4.42 -9.42 -13.65
CA HIS A 544 5.12 -8.15 -13.85
C HIS A 544 5.44 -7.95 -15.34
N PRO A 545 5.27 -6.73 -15.85
CA PRO A 545 5.96 -6.27 -17.05
C PRO A 545 7.47 -6.45 -16.89
N ASP A 546 8.17 -6.81 -17.96
CA ASP A 546 9.64 -6.92 -17.92
C ASP A 546 10.28 -5.55 -17.70
N THR A 547 9.84 -4.52 -18.44
CA THR A 547 10.39 -3.16 -18.38
C THR A 547 9.40 -2.18 -17.77
N TRP A 548 9.86 -1.39 -16.79
CA TRP A 548 9.04 -0.45 -16.02
C TRP A 548 9.24 0.98 -16.51
N THR A 549 8.40 1.41 -17.45
CA THR A 549 8.43 2.76 -18.07
C THR A 549 7.07 3.46 -18.05
N PHE A 550 6.23 3.12 -17.07
CA PHE A 550 4.91 3.71 -16.93
C PHE A 550 4.98 5.21 -16.68
N LYS A 551 4.04 5.93 -17.31
CA LYS A 551 3.84 7.36 -17.13
C LYS A 551 2.79 7.61 -16.05
N PRO A 552 2.74 8.83 -15.48
CA PRO A 552 1.63 9.20 -14.59
C PRO A 552 0.29 9.03 -15.28
N ILE A 553 -0.65 8.42 -14.57
CA ILE A 553 -2.06 8.31 -14.95
C ILE A 553 -2.93 9.08 -13.96
N LYS A 554 -4.09 9.55 -14.43
CA LYS A 554 -5.15 10.02 -13.54
C LYS A 554 -6.08 8.86 -13.23
N VAL A 555 -6.19 8.50 -11.95
CA VAL A 555 -7.13 7.50 -11.47
C VAL A 555 -8.49 8.17 -11.32
N THR A 556 -9.46 7.68 -12.07
CA THR A 556 -10.87 8.08 -12.02
C THR A 556 -11.72 6.84 -11.85
N TRP A 557 -12.82 6.97 -11.13
CA TRP A 557 -13.70 5.85 -10.81
C TRP A 557 -14.92 5.80 -11.73
N SER A 558 -15.48 4.61 -11.92
CA SER A 558 -16.59 4.40 -12.88
C SER A 558 -17.94 4.94 -12.40
N SER A 559 -18.01 5.42 -11.14
CA SER A 559 -19.22 5.92 -10.49
C SER A 559 -18.99 7.08 -9.52
#